data_AF-A0A2N6GIH1-F1
#
_entry.id   AF-A0A2N6GIH1-F1
#
_cell.length_a   1.000
_cell.length_b   1.000
_cell.length_c   1.000
_cell.angle_alpha   90.00
_cell.angle_beta   90.00
_cell.angle_gamma   90.00
#
_symmetry.space_group_name_H-M   'P 1'
#
loop_
_entity.id
_entity.type
_entity.pdbx_description
1 polymer ?
#
loop_
_entity_poly.entity_id
_entity_poly.type
_entity_poly.pdbx_seq_one_letter_code
_entity_poly.pdbx_strand_id
1 'polypeptide(L)'
;MITVQNDRIRVTVTQEIWDSFSDAAQRLAHKHVLPSGDVHIHSPEKILRGLVLSEAMTKLGSASELKSLENEELDNTEITKLAKLTLMRNYLEKRGRYNTDDLMWRYEGGKMMSPGMQHFVLEAESYAQGLLSPLSEDDASKDLKNYISKCIASGTEPAEHELRTKKILMDLRMGKLGDEAAADAAMTQAEDSLNFCRNIDRNYLKSRPDMDGWQIEVIGEMPDQIGLSRYSTEVSA
;
A
#
# COMPACT_ATOMS: atom_id res chain seq x y z
N MET A 1 -20.08 27.76 23.61
CA MET A 1 -18.92 26.85 23.46
C MET A 1 -18.91 25.91 24.64
N ILE A 2 -18.76 24.61 24.39
CA ILE A 2 -18.74 23.56 25.41
C ILE A 2 -17.38 22.89 25.41
N THR A 3 -16.77 22.72 26.59
CA THR A 3 -15.45 22.11 26.73
C THR A 3 -15.55 20.76 27.43
N VAL A 4 -14.92 19.73 26.83
CA VAL A 4 -14.71 18.41 27.41
C VAL A 4 -13.24 18.02 27.29
N GLN A 5 -12.74 17.19 28.19
CA GLN A 5 -11.34 16.73 28.14
C GLN A 5 -11.21 15.27 28.53
N ASN A 6 -10.09 14.64 28.20
CA ASN A 6 -9.60 13.40 28.82
C ASN A 6 -8.11 13.60 29.20
N ASP A 7 -7.39 12.52 29.47
CA ASP A 7 -5.98 12.60 29.88
C ASP A 7 -5.02 12.99 28.73
N ARG A 8 -5.51 13.07 27.48
CA ARG A 8 -4.70 13.32 26.27
C ARG A 8 -5.07 14.61 25.55
N ILE A 9 -6.35 14.94 25.48
CA ILE A 9 -6.87 16.09 24.74
C ILE A 9 -7.90 16.87 25.54
N ARG A 10 -7.93 18.19 25.31
CA ARG A 10 -9.00 19.10 25.70
C ARG A 10 -9.66 19.61 24.42
N VAL A 11 -10.98 19.49 24.35
CA VAL A 11 -11.77 19.82 23.16
C VAL A 11 -12.84 20.83 23.53
N THR A 12 -12.88 21.94 22.81
CA THR A 12 -13.96 22.92 22.90
C THR A 12 -14.72 22.93 21.57
N VAL A 13 -16.04 22.81 21.62
CA VAL A 13 -16.92 22.79 20.45
C VAL A 13 -18.02 23.85 20.51
N THR A 14 -18.58 24.22 19.36
CA THR A 14 -19.82 25.01 19.29
C THR A 14 -21.02 24.21 19.81
N GLN A 15 -22.11 24.93 20.13
CA GLN A 15 -23.35 24.28 20.57
C GLN A 15 -23.95 23.41 19.46
N GLU A 16 -23.88 23.86 18.21
CA GLU A 16 -24.41 23.14 17.05
C GLU A 16 -23.73 21.77 16.87
N ILE A 17 -22.39 21.74 17.01
CA ILE A 17 -21.63 20.48 16.95
C ILE A 17 -22.02 19.57 18.12
N TRP A 18 -22.11 20.11 19.34
CA TRP A 18 -22.53 19.34 20.51
C TRP A 18 -23.91 18.69 20.33
N ASP A 19 -24.86 19.46 19.82
CA ASP A 19 -26.24 19.01 19.61
C ASP A 19 -26.31 17.95 18.49
N SER A 20 -25.44 18.01 17.49
CA SER A 20 -25.37 17.01 16.40
C SER A 20 -25.08 15.59 16.89
N PHE A 21 -24.37 15.43 18.02
CA PHE A 21 -24.09 14.13 18.62
C PHE A 21 -25.15 13.70 19.64
N SER A 22 -26.07 14.57 20.01
CA SER A 22 -27.05 14.31 21.08
C SER A 22 -28.01 13.18 20.73
N ASP A 23 -28.49 13.14 19.48
CA ASP A 23 -29.36 12.06 19.01
C ASP A 23 -28.67 10.70 19.01
N ALA A 24 -27.40 10.65 18.58
CA ALA A 24 -26.61 9.43 18.60
C ALA A 24 -26.35 8.95 20.04
N ALA A 25 -26.04 9.87 20.95
CA ALA A 25 -25.83 9.55 22.36
C ALA A 25 -27.11 9.02 23.03
N GLN A 26 -28.27 9.58 22.70
CA GLN A 26 -29.56 9.10 23.19
C GLN A 26 -29.91 7.71 22.66
N ARG A 27 -29.62 7.43 21.39
CA ARG A 27 -29.84 6.09 20.81
C ARG A 27 -28.95 5.03 21.43
N LEU A 28 -27.71 5.36 21.76
CA LEU A 28 -26.75 4.43 22.36
C LEU A 28 -26.93 4.27 23.87
N ALA A 29 -27.73 5.14 24.50
CA ALA A 29 -28.06 5.05 25.91
C ALA A 29 -28.98 3.84 26.15
N HIS A 30 -28.35 2.71 26.45
CA HIS A 30 -29.03 1.48 26.80
C HIS A 30 -28.61 1.00 28.18
N LYS A 31 -29.56 0.35 28.87
CA LYS A 31 -29.32 -0.32 30.14
C LYS A 31 -28.83 -1.73 29.84
N HIS A 32 -27.56 -2.01 30.12
CA HIS A 32 -27.01 -3.35 29.99
C HIS A 32 -27.03 -4.04 31.35
N VAL A 33 -27.70 -5.19 31.44
CA VAL A 33 -27.70 -6.03 32.64
C VAL A 33 -26.76 -7.20 32.36
N LEU A 34 -25.65 -7.27 33.10
CA LEU A 34 -24.70 -8.36 32.99
C LEU A 34 -25.31 -9.67 33.52
N PRO A 35 -24.82 -10.84 33.09
CA PRO A 35 -25.23 -12.14 33.65
C PRO A 35 -25.04 -12.25 35.18
N SER A 36 -24.17 -11.41 35.77
CA SER A 36 -23.98 -11.28 37.22
C SER A 36 -25.13 -10.57 37.95
N GLY A 37 -26.07 -9.95 37.21
CA GLY A 37 -27.11 -9.08 37.76
C GLY A 37 -26.70 -7.60 37.87
N ASP A 38 -25.44 -7.27 37.58
CA ASP A 38 -24.96 -5.89 37.60
C ASP A 38 -25.57 -5.08 36.46
N VAL A 39 -26.03 -3.88 36.78
CA VAL A 39 -26.66 -2.98 35.82
C VAL A 39 -25.68 -1.87 35.46
N HIS A 40 -25.17 -1.89 34.23
CA HIS A 40 -24.47 -0.76 33.66
C HIS A 40 -25.46 0.19 32.98
N ILE A 41 -25.62 1.37 33.56
CA ILE A 41 -26.34 2.49 32.95
C ILE A 41 -25.31 3.39 32.29
N HIS A 42 -25.28 3.40 30.97
CA HIS A 42 -24.50 4.40 30.24
C HIS A 42 -25.30 5.70 30.24
N SER A 43 -24.82 6.72 30.95
CA SER A 43 -25.48 8.03 30.90
C SER A 43 -25.30 8.66 29.51
N PRO A 44 -26.36 9.23 28.90
CA PRO A 44 -26.26 9.88 27.60
C PRO A 44 -25.15 10.93 27.55
N GLU A 45 -24.95 11.69 28.63
CA GLU A 45 -23.88 12.69 28.73
C GLU A 45 -22.46 12.10 28.66
N LYS A 46 -22.23 10.91 29.26
CA LYS A 46 -20.92 10.24 29.17
C LYS A 46 -20.68 9.71 27.76
N ILE A 47 -21.71 9.17 27.12
CA ILE A 47 -21.65 8.72 25.73
C ILE A 47 -21.36 9.91 24.82
N LEU A 48 -22.09 11.01 24.98
CA LEU A 48 -21.94 12.24 24.21
C LEU A 48 -20.51 12.79 24.31
N ARG A 49 -19.98 12.91 25.53
CA ARG A 49 -18.58 13.27 25.76
C ARG A 49 -17.61 12.32 25.06
N GLY A 50 -17.86 11.01 25.13
CA GLY A 50 -17.05 10.00 24.45
C GLY A 50 -17.05 10.15 22.92
N LEU A 51 -18.22 10.40 22.32
CA LEU A 51 -18.36 10.61 20.87
C LEU A 51 -17.59 11.86 20.42
N VAL A 52 -17.75 12.98 21.14
CA VAL A 52 -17.03 14.23 20.83
C VAL A 52 -15.52 14.05 20.92
N LEU A 53 -15.03 13.38 21.97
CA LEU A 53 -13.60 13.10 22.12
C LEU A 53 -13.07 12.13 21.04
N SER A 54 -13.85 11.11 20.67
CA SER A 54 -13.49 10.16 19.63
C SER A 54 -13.41 10.82 18.24
N GLU A 55 -14.34 11.71 17.93
CA GLU A 55 -14.33 12.48 16.70
C GLU A 55 -13.13 13.44 16.67
N ALA A 56 -12.87 14.15 17.76
CA ALA A 56 -11.71 15.03 17.88
C ALA A 56 -10.38 14.28 17.64
N MET A 57 -10.23 13.08 18.20
CA MET A 57 -9.08 12.21 17.93
C MET A 57 -8.98 11.86 16.44
N THR A 58 -10.10 11.48 15.81
CA THR A 58 -10.13 11.14 14.38
C THR A 58 -9.76 12.33 13.49
N LYS A 59 -10.21 13.54 13.85
CA LYS A 59 -9.84 14.79 13.17
C LYS A 59 -8.34 15.08 13.30
N LEU A 60 -7.77 14.95 14.49
CA LEU A 60 -6.32 15.09 14.72
C LEU A 60 -5.52 14.05 13.91
N GLY A 61 -5.93 12.78 13.96
CA GLY A 61 -5.28 11.71 13.20
C GLY A 61 -5.33 11.97 11.69
N SER A 62 -6.50 12.36 11.18
CA SER A 62 -6.67 12.65 9.75
C SER A 62 -5.85 13.86 9.31
N ALA A 63 -5.78 14.92 10.13
CA ALA A 63 -4.96 16.09 9.86
C ALA A 63 -3.46 15.75 9.84
N SER A 64 -3.00 14.98 10.82
CA SER A 64 -1.60 14.53 10.92
C SER A 64 -1.21 13.62 9.76
N GLU A 65 -2.04 12.64 9.41
CA GLU A 65 -1.81 11.76 8.27
C GLU A 65 -1.79 12.54 6.96
N LEU A 66 -2.74 13.47 6.77
CA LEU A 66 -2.80 14.28 5.56
C LEU A 66 -1.51 15.07 5.34
N LYS A 67 -1.01 15.76 6.36
CA LYS A 67 0.23 16.53 6.25
C LYS A 67 1.46 15.63 6.14
N SER A 68 1.41 14.39 6.66
CA SER A 68 2.45 13.39 6.39
C SER A 68 2.45 12.99 4.91
N LEU A 69 1.29 12.66 4.34
CA LEU A 69 1.14 12.32 2.92
C LEU A 69 1.45 13.47 1.96
N GLU A 70 1.28 14.72 2.39
CA GLU A 70 1.66 15.90 1.59
C GLU A 70 3.18 16.09 1.53
N ASN A 71 3.91 15.65 2.56
CA ASN A 71 5.37 15.74 2.64
C ASN A 71 6.10 14.48 2.18
N GLU A 72 5.41 13.33 2.08
CA GLU A 72 6.00 12.07 1.63
C GLU A 72 6.17 12.03 0.10
N GLU A 73 7.43 11.91 -0.34
CA GLU A 73 7.74 11.59 -1.74
C GLU A 73 7.36 10.14 -2.06
N LEU A 74 7.19 9.85 -3.35
CA LEU A 74 6.98 8.47 -3.80
C LEU A 74 8.28 7.69 -3.66
N ASP A 75 8.20 6.47 -3.13
CA ASP A 75 9.36 5.59 -3.08
C ASP A 75 9.66 5.07 -4.49
N ASN A 76 10.85 5.41 -5.01
CA ASN A 76 11.34 4.91 -6.29
C ASN A 76 11.32 3.37 -6.37
N THR A 77 11.45 2.68 -5.24
CA THR A 77 11.36 1.22 -5.17
C THR A 77 9.94 0.73 -5.48
N GLU A 78 8.92 1.41 -4.97
CA GLU A 78 7.51 1.11 -5.26
C GLU A 78 7.18 1.40 -6.72
N ILE A 79 7.63 2.55 -7.23
CA ILE A 79 7.48 2.91 -8.65
C ILE A 79 8.09 1.82 -9.54
N THR A 80 9.35 1.45 -9.28
CA THR A 80 10.07 0.44 -10.07
C THR A 80 9.40 -0.93 -9.99
N LYS A 81 8.90 -1.32 -8.82
CA LYS A 81 8.17 -2.58 -8.63
C LYS A 81 6.88 -2.59 -9.45
N LEU A 82 6.09 -1.52 -9.41
CA LEU A 82 4.85 -1.42 -10.17
C LEU A 82 5.13 -1.35 -11.68
N ALA A 83 6.15 -0.61 -12.11
CA ALA A 83 6.60 -0.57 -13.50
C ALA A 83 7.01 -1.97 -14.01
N LYS A 84 7.73 -2.75 -13.17
CA LYS A 84 8.09 -4.14 -13.48
C LYS A 84 6.84 -4.99 -13.73
N LEU A 85 5.83 -4.89 -12.86
CA LEU A 85 4.57 -5.64 -13.02
C LEU A 85 3.81 -5.22 -14.29
N THR A 86 3.77 -3.92 -14.60
CA THR A 86 3.17 -3.40 -15.84
C THR A 86 3.86 -3.95 -17.08
N LEU A 87 5.20 -3.95 -17.12
CA LEU A 87 5.98 -4.52 -18.22
C LEU A 87 5.76 -6.03 -18.37
N MET A 88 5.73 -6.76 -17.25
CA MET A 88 5.42 -8.19 -17.25
C MET A 88 4.03 -8.45 -17.84
N ARG A 89 3.02 -7.70 -17.40
CA ARG A 89 1.65 -7.81 -17.91
C ARG A 89 1.59 -7.57 -19.41
N ASN A 90 2.18 -6.47 -19.88
CA ASN A 90 2.21 -6.11 -21.30
C ASN A 90 2.92 -7.17 -22.15
N TYR A 91 4.00 -7.78 -21.62
CA TYR A 91 4.69 -8.89 -22.29
C TYR A 91 3.81 -10.13 -22.40
N LEU A 92 3.16 -10.52 -21.30
CA LEU A 92 2.28 -11.68 -21.23
C LEU A 92 1.02 -11.51 -22.10
N GLU A 93 0.44 -10.32 -22.21
CA GLU A 93 -0.69 -10.08 -23.10
C GLU A 93 -0.30 -10.22 -24.58
N LYS A 94 0.91 -9.78 -24.94
CA LYS A 94 1.39 -9.83 -26.32
C LYS A 94 1.88 -11.22 -26.74
N ARG A 95 2.45 -11.99 -25.81
CA ARG A 95 3.18 -13.24 -26.12
C ARG A 95 2.72 -14.46 -25.34
N GLY A 96 1.98 -14.27 -24.26
CA GLY A 96 1.51 -15.33 -23.40
C GLY A 96 0.47 -16.22 -24.06
N ARG A 97 0.43 -17.48 -23.62
CA ARG A 97 -0.59 -18.47 -24.02
C ARG A 97 -1.67 -18.68 -22.96
N TYR A 98 -1.44 -18.14 -21.76
CA TYR A 98 -2.33 -18.29 -20.61
C TYR A 98 -2.98 -16.95 -20.29
N ASN A 99 -4.04 -16.99 -19.49
CA ASN A 99 -4.68 -15.78 -18.99
C ASN A 99 -3.68 -14.96 -18.16
N THR A 100 -3.46 -13.71 -18.55
CA THR A 100 -2.49 -12.82 -17.90
C THR A 100 -2.83 -12.58 -16.43
N ASP A 101 -4.10 -12.38 -16.10
CA ASP A 101 -4.52 -12.10 -14.73
C ASP A 101 -4.27 -13.28 -13.79
N ASP A 102 -4.53 -14.51 -14.24
CA ASP A 102 -4.20 -15.74 -13.49
C ASP A 102 -2.68 -15.88 -13.30
N LEU A 103 -1.87 -15.58 -14.33
CA LEU A 103 -0.41 -15.63 -14.21
C LEU A 103 0.11 -14.59 -13.21
N MET A 104 -0.34 -13.34 -13.31
CA MET A 104 0.09 -12.26 -12.42
C MET A 104 -0.35 -12.52 -10.98
N TRP A 105 -1.60 -12.95 -10.77
CA TRP A 105 -2.11 -13.31 -9.44
C TRP A 105 -1.31 -14.45 -8.80
N ARG A 106 -0.96 -15.49 -9.57
CA ARG A 106 -0.12 -16.59 -9.06
C ARG A 106 1.30 -16.13 -8.76
N TYR A 107 1.86 -15.25 -9.59
CA TYR A 107 3.22 -14.71 -9.42
C TYR A 107 3.31 -13.88 -8.14
N GLU A 108 2.42 -12.90 -7.98
CA GLU A 108 2.39 -12.04 -6.79
C GLU A 108 2.00 -12.80 -5.53
N GLY A 109 1.10 -13.78 -5.64
CA GLY A 109 0.62 -14.60 -4.53
C GLY A 109 1.50 -15.81 -4.18
N GLY A 110 2.63 -16.03 -4.86
CA GLY A 110 3.52 -17.16 -4.63
C GLY A 110 2.86 -18.53 -4.83
N LYS A 111 1.89 -18.61 -5.75
CA LYS A 111 1.09 -19.83 -5.97
C LYS A 111 1.77 -20.76 -6.97
N MET A 112 1.49 -22.06 -6.84
CA MET A 112 2.00 -23.05 -7.79
C MET A 112 1.52 -22.75 -9.22
N MET A 113 2.45 -22.89 -10.15
CA MET A 113 2.25 -22.73 -11.59
C MET A 113 2.72 -23.99 -12.31
N SER A 114 2.10 -24.33 -13.44
CA SER A 114 2.63 -25.37 -14.31
C SER A 114 4.00 -24.97 -14.88
N PRO A 115 4.85 -25.93 -15.31
CA PRO A 115 6.15 -25.60 -15.90
C PRO A 115 6.07 -24.62 -17.09
N GLY A 116 5.02 -24.75 -17.92
CA GLY A 116 4.79 -23.83 -19.03
C GLY A 116 4.43 -22.42 -18.58
N MET A 117 3.59 -22.28 -17.54
CA MET A 117 3.25 -20.98 -16.96
C MET A 117 4.47 -20.30 -16.33
N GLN A 118 5.26 -21.07 -15.57
CA GLN A 118 6.51 -20.58 -14.98
C GLN A 118 7.48 -20.06 -16.04
N HIS A 119 7.58 -20.76 -17.17
CA HIS A 119 8.44 -20.33 -18.26
C HIS A 119 8.03 -18.95 -18.83
N PHE A 120 6.74 -18.73 -19.11
CA PHE A 120 6.26 -17.42 -19.58
C PHE A 120 6.45 -16.30 -18.56
N VAL A 121 6.22 -16.59 -17.28
CA VAL A 121 6.45 -15.61 -16.21
C VAL A 121 7.93 -15.26 -16.09
N LEU A 122 8.83 -16.25 -16.18
CA LEU A 122 10.28 -16.01 -16.18
C LEU A 122 10.75 -15.20 -17.38
N GLU A 123 10.16 -15.41 -18.56
CA GLU A 123 10.44 -14.59 -19.75
C GLU A 123 9.96 -13.15 -19.56
N ALA A 124 8.73 -12.97 -19.08
CA ALA A 124 8.16 -11.64 -18.80
C ALA A 124 8.96 -10.90 -17.73
N GLU A 125 9.38 -11.60 -16.67
CA GLU A 125 10.22 -11.05 -15.62
C GLU A 125 11.59 -10.64 -16.15
N SER A 126 12.21 -11.51 -16.96
CA SER A 126 13.52 -11.26 -17.57
C SER A 126 13.47 -10.08 -18.54
N TYR A 127 12.37 -9.95 -19.30
CA TYR A 127 12.09 -8.80 -20.16
C TYR A 127 11.96 -7.51 -19.35
N ALA A 128 11.13 -7.51 -18.30
CA ALA A 128 10.93 -6.34 -17.46
C ALA A 128 12.22 -5.92 -16.74
N GLN A 129 13.01 -6.89 -16.26
CA GLN A 129 14.34 -6.63 -15.71
C GLN A 129 15.26 -6.00 -16.76
N GLY A 130 15.32 -6.56 -17.97
CA GLY A 130 16.20 -6.06 -19.01
C GLY A 130 15.90 -4.64 -19.47
N LEU A 131 14.69 -4.15 -19.23
CA LEU A 131 14.30 -2.76 -19.50
C LEU A 131 14.60 -1.81 -18.35
N LEU A 132 14.32 -2.23 -17.11
CA LEU A 132 14.45 -1.36 -15.92
C LEU A 132 15.84 -1.39 -15.30
N SER A 133 16.53 -2.52 -15.39
CA SER A 133 17.86 -2.73 -14.82
C SER A 133 18.60 -3.82 -15.61
N PRO A 134 19.10 -3.48 -16.82
CA PRO A 134 19.76 -4.43 -17.70
C PRO A 134 21.00 -5.06 -17.06
N LEU A 135 21.19 -6.36 -17.28
CA LEU A 135 22.43 -7.04 -16.90
C LEU A 135 23.57 -6.66 -17.85
N SER A 136 24.78 -6.58 -17.29
CA SER A 136 26.00 -6.51 -18.08
C SER A 136 26.24 -7.83 -18.84
N GLU A 137 26.99 -7.77 -19.95
CA GLU A 137 27.35 -8.96 -20.72
C GLU A 137 28.22 -9.94 -19.89
N ASP A 138 29.07 -9.41 -19.02
CA ASP A 138 29.89 -10.19 -18.10
C ASP A 138 29.04 -10.94 -17.07
N ASP A 139 28.03 -10.27 -16.48
CA ASP A 139 27.13 -10.89 -15.51
C ASP A 139 26.23 -11.94 -16.17
N ALA A 140 25.70 -11.66 -17.36
CA ALA A 140 24.93 -12.63 -18.13
C ALA A 140 25.78 -13.86 -18.51
N SER A 141 27.03 -13.65 -18.91
CA SER A 141 27.99 -14.72 -19.21
C SER A 141 28.33 -15.55 -17.97
N LYS A 142 28.50 -14.89 -16.82
CA LYS A 142 28.74 -15.54 -15.53
C LYS A 142 27.55 -16.38 -15.10
N ASP A 143 26.32 -15.88 -15.23
CA ASP A 143 25.11 -16.63 -14.87
C ASP A 143 24.94 -17.87 -15.76
N LEU A 144 25.17 -17.75 -17.07
CA LEU A 144 25.13 -18.88 -18.00
C LEU A 144 26.18 -19.94 -17.66
N LYS A 145 27.43 -19.53 -17.37
CA LYS A 145 28.50 -20.46 -16.94
C LYS A 145 28.17 -21.15 -15.62
N ASN A 146 27.58 -20.42 -14.67
CA ASN A 146 27.15 -20.98 -13.40
C ASN A 146 26.04 -22.02 -13.59
N TYR A 147 25.08 -21.77 -14.47
CA TYR A 147 24.04 -22.76 -14.81
C TYR A 147 24.64 -24.04 -15.40
N ILE A 148 25.52 -23.92 -16.41
CA ILE A 148 26.19 -25.08 -17.02
C ILE A 148 26.99 -25.87 -15.98
N SER A 149 27.74 -25.17 -15.13
CA SER A 149 28.56 -25.80 -14.09
C SER A 149 27.70 -26.57 -13.08
N LYS A 150 26.52 -26.05 -12.71
CA LYS A 150 25.57 -26.73 -11.82
C LYS A 150 25.01 -28.02 -12.43
N CYS A 151 24.65 -28.00 -13.72
CA CYS A 151 24.17 -29.18 -14.43
C CYS A 151 25.25 -30.28 -14.47
N ILE A 152 26.47 -29.92 -14.85
CA ILE A 152 27.61 -30.85 -14.87
C ILE A 152 27.86 -31.42 -13.46
N ALA A 153 27.82 -30.57 -12.43
CA ALA A 153 28.00 -31.00 -11.03
C ALA A 153 26.89 -31.95 -10.54
N SER A 154 25.68 -31.85 -11.08
CA SER A 154 24.59 -32.81 -10.80
C SER A 154 24.65 -34.07 -11.66
N GLY A 155 25.69 -34.24 -12.48
CA GLY A 155 25.88 -35.41 -13.34
C GLY A 155 25.02 -35.43 -14.60
N THR A 156 24.42 -34.30 -14.97
CA THR A 156 23.51 -34.17 -16.12
C THR A 156 24.00 -33.06 -17.03
N GLU A 157 24.35 -33.38 -18.28
CA GLU A 157 24.58 -32.32 -19.26
C GLU A 157 23.25 -31.62 -19.60
N PRO A 158 23.19 -30.28 -19.62
CA PRO A 158 21.97 -29.56 -19.93
C PRO A 158 21.59 -29.83 -21.38
N ALA A 159 20.32 -30.14 -21.63
CA ALA A 159 19.87 -30.42 -22.97
C ALA A 159 19.97 -29.14 -23.85
N GLU A 160 20.17 -29.30 -25.16
CA GLU A 160 20.36 -28.17 -26.07
C GLU A 160 19.22 -27.15 -26.01
N HIS A 161 17.98 -27.64 -25.89
CA HIS A 161 16.80 -26.78 -25.77
C HIS A 161 16.80 -25.95 -24.48
N GLU A 162 17.28 -26.50 -23.35
CA GLU A 162 17.38 -25.77 -22.08
C GLU A 162 18.44 -24.68 -22.14
N LEU A 163 19.59 -25.00 -22.77
CA LEU A 163 20.65 -24.01 -23.03
C LEU A 163 20.14 -22.88 -23.92
N ARG A 164 19.37 -23.20 -24.96
CA ARG A 164 18.75 -22.21 -25.83
C ARG A 164 17.77 -21.32 -25.07
N THR A 165 16.90 -21.90 -24.25
CA THR A 165 15.98 -21.14 -23.38
C THR A 165 16.75 -20.23 -22.42
N LYS A 166 17.82 -20.72 -21.79
CA LYS A 166 18.65 -19.89 -20.90
C LYS A 166 19.32 -18.73 -21.62
N LYS A 167 19.83 -18.94 -22.83
CA LYS A 167 20.39 -17.85 -23.65
C LYS A 167 19.35 -16.78 -23.97
N ILE A 168 18.13 -17.19 -24.36
CA ILE A 168 17.02 -16.25 -24.60
C ILE A 168 16.71 -15.42 -23.34
N LEU A 169 16.64 -16.06 -22.18
CA LEU A 169 16.42 -15.35 -20.92
C LEU A 169 17.55 -14.34 -20.62
N MET A 170 18.81 -14.68 -20.91
CA MET A 170 19.94 -13.76 -20.74
C MET A 170 19.86 -12.58 -21.71
N ASP A 171 19.52 -12.82 -22.98
CA ASP A 171 19.35 -11.76 -23.97
C ASP A 171 18.21 -10.80 -23.59
N LEU A 172 17.10 -11.34 -23.04
CA LEU A 172 16.03 -10.52 -22.47
C LEU A 172 16.54 -9.68 -21.30
N ARG A 173 17.26 -10.27 -20.33
CA ARG A 173 17.79 -9.55 -19.16
C ARG A 173 18.86 -8.52 -19.48
N MET A 174 19.56 -8.67 -20.60
CA MET A 174 20.49 -7.66 -21.11
C MET A 174 19.79 -6.53 -21.86
N GLY A 175 18.45 -6.57 -22.00
CA GLY A 175 17.69 -5.54 -22.71
C GLY A 175 17.81 -5.61 -24.23
N LYS A 176 18.48 -6.63 -24.80
CA LYS A 176 18.73 -6.73 -26.26
C LYS A 176 17.48 -6.84 -27.12
N LEU A 177 16.35 -7.18 -26.51
CA LEU A 177 15.06 -7.40 -27.15
C LEU A 177 13.98 -6.43 -26.63
N GLY A 178 14.39 -5.42 -25.85
CA GLY A 178 13.52 -4.44 -25.21
C GLY A 178 13.30 -3.19 -26.07
N ASP A 179 12.17 -2.52 -25.81
CA ASP A 179 11.88 -1.17 -26.30
C ASP A 179 12.06 -0.20 -25.13
N GLU A 180 13.09 0.66 -25.18
CA GLU A 180 13.37 1.65 -24.13
C GLU A 180 12.17 2.57 -23.87
N ALA A 181 11.41 2.91 -24.92
CA ALA A 181 10.20 3.73 -24.77
C ALA A 181 9.12 3.03 -23.92
N ALA A 182 9.10 1.69 -23.92
CA ALA A 182 8.20 0.93 -23.06
C ALA A 182 8.60 1.00 -21.58
N ALA A 183 9.89 1.14 -21.28
CA ALA A 183 10.40 1.30 -19.91
C ALA A 183 9.94 2.64 -19.33
N ASP A 184 10.19 3.73 -20.05
CA ASP A 184 9.77 5.08 -19.64
C ASP A 184 8.25 5.16 -19.47
N ALA A 185 7.48 4.62 -20.43
CA ALA A 185 6.02 4.60 -20.34
C ALA A 185 5.53 3.82 -19.11
N ALA A 186 6.18 2.70 -18.77
CA ALA A 186 5.81 1.90 -17.60
C ALA A 186 6.15 2.60 -16.29
N MET A 187 7.27 3.33 -16.23
CA MET A 187 7.66 4.14 -15.07
C MET A 187 6.68 5.30 -14.86
N THR A 188 6.35 6.05 -15.92
CA THR A 188 5.36 7.12 -15.85
C THR A 188 3.99 6.59 -15.43
N GLN A 189 3.53 5.48 -16.02
CA GLN A 189 2.26 4.86 -15.65
C GLN A 189 2.25 4.40 -14.18
N ALA A 190 3.37 3.86 -13.68
CA ALA A 190 3.50 3.45 -12.30
C ALA A 190 3.42 4.65 -11.34
N GLU A 191 4.16 5.71 -11.64
CA GLU A 191 4.14 6.96 -10.88
C GLU A 191 2.74 7.58 -10.87
N ASP A 192 2.09 7.70 -12.03
CA ASP A 192 0.73 8.22 -12.16
C ASP A 192 -0.29 7.40 -11.36
N SER A 193 -0.17 6.07 -11.40
CA SER A 193 -1.07 5.17 -10.66
C SER A 193 -0.90 5.30 -9.15
N LEU A 194 0.34 5.38 -8.67
CA LEU A 194 0.62 5.58 -7.24
C LEU A 194 0.17 6.97 -6.78
N ASN A 195 0.42 8.00 -7.59
CA ASN A 195 -0.09 9.35 -7.32
C ASN A 195 -1.62 9.38 -7.31
N PHE A 196 -2.29 8.65 -8.19
CA PHE A 196 -3.75 8.54 -8.21
C PHE A 196 -4.27 7.91 -6.91
N CYS A 197 -3.70 6.79 -6.46
CA CYS A 197 -4.05 6.17 -5.18
C CYS A 197 -3.80 7.12 -4.00
N ARG A 198 -2.62 7.74 -3.93
CA ARG A 198 -2.31 8.75 -2.89
C ARG A 198 -3.27 9.92 -2.92
N ASN A 199 -3.71 10.37 -4.10
CA ASN A 199 -4.68 11.45 -4.22
C ASN A 199 -6.08 11.05 -3.74
N ILE A 200 -6.50 9.80 -3.94
CA ILE A 200 -7.73 9.26 -3.33
C ILE A 200 -7.61 9.34 -1.80
N ASP A 201 -6.51 8.88 -1.23
CA ASP A 201 -6.28 8.89 0.22
C ASP A 201 -6.24 10.32 0.77
N ARG A 202 -5.52 11.23 0.10
CA ARG A 202 -5.50 12.67 0.42
C ARG A 202 -6.90 13.27 0.39
N ASN A 203 -7.71 12.98 -0.63
CA ASN A 203 -9.06 13.52 -0.73
C ASN A 203 -9.98 12.97 0.35
N TYR A 204 -9.88 11.68 0.65
CA TYR A 204 -10.60 11.06 1.76
C TYR A 204 -10.23 11.73 3.08
N LEU A 205 -8.94 11.95 3.32
CA LEU A 205 -8.46 12.60 4.55
C LEU A 205 -8.84 14.07 4.61
N LYS A 206 -8.75 14.85 3.52
CA LYS A 206 -9.13 16.28 3.48
C LYS A 206 -10.56 16.57 3.93
N SER A 207 -11.48 15.62 3.72
CA SER A 207 -12.89 15.79 4.10
C SER A 207 -13.17 15.67 5.60
N ARG A 208 -12.22 15.14 6.38
CA ARG A 208 -12.40 14.79 7.80
C ARG A 208 -11.91 15.83 8.82
N PRO A 209 -10.77 16.51 8.64
CA PRO A 209 -10.20 17.41 9.64
C PRO A 209 -10.86 18.79 9.63
N ASP A 210 -12.07 18.96 9.06
CA ASP A 210 -12.80 20.21 9.19
C ASP A 210 -12.87 20.60 10.67
N MET A 211 -12.13 21.66 11.03
CA MET A 211 -11.99 22.14 12.40
C MET A 211 -12.94 23.31 12.67
N ASP A 212 -13.81 23.68 11.73
CA ASP A 212 -14.75 24.77 11.96
C ASP A 212 -15.66 24.44 13.13
N GLY A 213 -15.61 25.31 14.15
CA GLY A 213 -16.31 25.11 15.42
C GLY A 213 -15.68 24.09 16.37
N TRP A 214 -14.52 23.52 16.05
CA TRP A 214 -13.70 22.67 16.93
C TRP A 214 -12.43 23.41 17.35
N GLN A 215 -12.08 23.31 18.64
CA GLN A 215 -10.79 23.70 19.17
C GLN A 215 -10.22 22.53 19.96
N ILE A 216 -9.16 21.91 19.46
CA ILE A 216 -8.56 20.71 20.05
C ILE A 216 -7.15 21.05 20.53
N GLU A 217 -6.91 20.85 21.82
CA GLU A 217 -5.62 21.06 22.48
C GLU A 217 -5.10 19.70 22.97
N VAL A 218 -3.85 19.37 22.63
CA VAL A 218 -3.18 18.17 23.13
C VAL A 218 -2.57 18.49 24.49
N ILE A 219 -3.03 17.82 25.54
CA ILE A 219 -2.66 18.07 26.95
C ILE A 219 -1.92 16.89 27.60
N GLY A 220 -1.74 15.78 26.87
CA GLY A 220 -1.04 14.59 27.33
C GLY A 220 -0.41 13.81 26.19
N GLU A 221 0.17 12.65 26.53
CA GLU A 221 0.83 11.78 25.56
C GLU A 221 -0.18 11.26 24.52
N MET A 222 0.23 11.22 23.26
CA MET A 222 -0.58 10.73 22.15
C MET A 222 -0.03 9.40 21.63
N PRO A 223 -0.90 8.49 21.17
CA PRO A 223 -0.44 7.27 20.50
C PRO A 223 0.14 7.59 19.12
N ASP A 224 1.04 6.74 18.62
CA ASP A 224 1.58 6.83 17.25
C ASP A 224 0.51 6.62 16.16
N GLN A 225 -0.63 6.03 16.53
CA GLN A 225 -1.75 5.76 15.66
C GLN A 225 -3.09 6.14 16.29
N ILE A 226 -3.94 6.80 15.51
CA ILE A 226 -5.31 7.11 15.87
C ILE A 226 -6.24 6.49 14.84
N GLY A 227 -6.91 5.39 15.20
CA GLY A 227 -7.70 4.62 14.26
C GLY A 227 -6.79 4.00 13.18
N LEU A 228 -6.98 4.44 11.93
CA LEU A 228 -6.17 4.01 10.78
C LEU A 228 -5.10 5.04 10.36
N SER A 229 -5.07 6.19 11.03
CA SER A 229 -4.19 7.31 10.68
C SER A 229 -2.96 7.34 11.57
N ARG A 230 -1.79 7.63 11.00
CA ARG A 230 -0.57 7.90 11.77
C ARG A 230 -0.70 9.27 12.44
N TYR A 231 -0.22 9.36 13.67
CA TYR A 231 -0.17 10.62 14.39
C TYR A 231 1.29 10.99 14.68
N SER A 232 1.64 12.23 14.36
CA SER A 232 2.94 12.82 14.65
C SER A 232 2.79 14.23 15.21
N THR A 233 3.50 14.50 16.30
CA THR A 233 3.56 15.82 16.94
C THR A 233 4.34 16.83 16.11
N GLU A 234 5.27 16.39 15.26
CA GLU A 234 6.07 17.25 14.38
C GLU A 234 5.22 17.91 13.28
N VAL A 235 4.04 17.34 13.06
CA VAL A 235 3.14 17.66 11.96
C VAL A 235 1.92 18.47 12.46
N SER A 236 1.71 18.60 13.77
CA SER A 236 0.48 19.16 14.36
C SER A 236 0.53 20.65 14.71
N ALA A 237 1.60 21.37 14.32
CA ALA A 237 1.73 22.83 14.47
C ALA A 237 1.44 23.58 13.16
#